data_AF-A0A953AYV3-F1
#
_entry.id   AF-A0A953AYV3-F1
#
_cell.length_a   1.000
_cell.length_b   1.000
_cell.length_c   1.000
_cell.angle_alpha   90.00
_cell.angle_beta   90.00
_cell.angle_gamma   90.00
#
_symmetry.space_group_name_H-M   'P 1'
#
loop_
_entity.id
_entity.type
_entity.pdbx_description
1 polymer ?
#
loop_
_entity_poly.entity_id
_entity_poly.type
_entity_poly.pdbx_seq_one_letter_code
_entity_poly.pdbx_strand_id
1 'polypeptide(L)'
;MAQINMHTTPEFEEDLATLMKARGLRSKSEAIRLAVREAAAPYRARRHDLRPLIGFVEKLPGGRRTRRRSEDLLSEIDAEMEAELAPRARSR
;
A
#
# COMPACT_ATOMS: atom_id res chain seq x y z
N MET A 1 -21.37 -4.70 22.77
CA MET A 1 -21.41 -4.80 21.29
C MET A 1 -22.15 -3.59 20.77
N ALA A 2 -21.67 -2.96 19.69
CA ALA A 2 -22.40 -1.85 19.06
C ALA A 2 -23.59 -2.41 18.27
N GLN A 3 -24.74 -1.75 18.34
CA GLN A 3 -25.93 -2.08 17.56
C GLN A 3 -26.00 -1.18 16.32
N ILE A 4 -26.36 -1.76 15.19
CA ILE A 4 -26.59 -1.04 13.94
C ILE A 4 -28.08 -1.14 13.64
N ASN A 5 -28.74 -0.01 13.48
CA ASN A 5 -30.10 0.07 12.94
C ASN A 5 -29.95 0.41 11.45
N MET A 6 -30.57 -0.38 10.56
CA MET A 6 -30.58 -0.10 9.13
C MET A 6 -31.97 -0.31 8.55
N HIS A 7 -32.30 0.48 7.54
CA HIS A 7 -33.46 0.23 6.70
C HIS A 7 -33.04 -0.65 5.53
N THR A 8 -33.85 -1.66 5.22
CA THR A 8 -33.59 -2.64 4.16
C THR A 8 -34.60 -2.52 3.04
N THR A 9 -34.18 -2.88 1.84
CA THR A 9 -35.08 -3.08 0.70
C THR A 9 -35.62 -4.52 0.72
N PRO A 10 -36.76 -4.79 0.08
CA PRO A 10 -37.27 -6.16 -0.07
C PRO A 10 -36.27 -7.10 -0.74
N GLU A 11 -35.61 -6.64 -1.80
CA GLU A 11 -34.58 -7.38 -2.54
C GLU A 11 -33.40 -7.78 -1.64
N PHE A 12 -32.95 -6.88 -0.76
CA PHE A 12 -31.91 -7.20 0.21
C PHE A 12 -32.33 -8.32 1.17
N GLU A 13 -33.60 -8.32 1.61
CA GLU A 13 -34.10 -9.36 2.52
C GLU A 13 -34.19 -10.73 1.83
N GLU A 14 -34.56 -10.75 0.55
CA GLU A 14 -34.59 -11.97 -0.27
C GLU A 14 -33.18 -12.54 -0.50
N ASP A 15 -32.22 -11.69 -0.86
CA ASP A 15 -30.81 -12.08 -1.01
C ASP A 15 -30.22 -12.57 0.30
N LEU A 16 -30.51 -11.89 1.41
CA LEU A 16 -30.03 -12.28 2.74
C LEU A 16 -30.64 -13.62 3.17
N ALA A 17 -31.93 -13.85 2.92
CA ALA A 17 -32.57 -15.13 3.17
C ALA A 17 -31.96 -16.26 2.33
N THR A 18 -31.67 -16.00 1.05
CA THR A 18 -30.98 -16.95 0.16
C THR A 18 -29.59 -17.29 0.69
N LEU A 19 -28.81 -16.30 1.10
CA LEU A 19 -27.49 -16.49 1.71
C LEU A 19 -27.59 -17.31 3.00
N MET A 20 -28.54 -16.99 3.88
CA MET A 20 -28.79 -17.71 5.13
C MET A 20 -29.08 -19.18 4.87
N LYS A 21 -29.96 -19.49 3.90
CA LYS A 21 -30.29 -20.87 3.52
C LYS A 21 -29.09 -21.61 2.96
N ALA A 22 -28.34 -20.98 2.04
CA ALA A 22 -27.18 -21.60 1.39
C ALA A 22 -26.04 -21.90 2.39
N ARG A 23 -25.88 -21.07 3.42
CA ARG A 23 -24.82 -21.19 4.43
C ARG A 23 -25.28 -21.81 5.76
N GLY A 24 -26.56 -22.18 5.88
CA GLY A 24 -27.13 -22.77 7.10
C GLY A 24 -27.15 -21.82 8.31
N LEU A 25 -27.27 -20.52 8.09
CA LEU A 25 -27.20 -19.50 9.13
C LEU A 25 -28.57 -19.27 9.77
N ARG A 26 -28.59 -19.14 11.10
CA ARG A 26 -29.84 -19.05 11.86
C ARG A 26 -30.28 -17.62 12.16
N SER A 27 -29.38 -16.63 12.00
CA SER A 27 -29.70 -15.24 12.30
C SER A 27 -29.25 -14.28 11.20
N LYS A 28 -30.05 -13.25 10.94
CA LYS A 28 -29.73 -12.16 10.00
C LYS A 28 -28.43 -11.47 10.39
N SER A 29 -28.23 -11.19 11.67
CA SER A 29 -27.02 -10.54 12.18
C SER A 29 -25.75 -11.37 11.95
N GLU A 30 -25.84 -12.70 11.98
CA GLU A 30 -24.73 -13.59 11.62
C GLU A 30 -24.46 -13.56 10.12
N ALA A 31 -25.50 -13.64 9.30
CA ALA A 31 -25.37 -13.55 7.84
C ALA A 31 -24.77 -12.22 7.39
N ILE A 32 -25.23 -11.10 7.93
CA ILE A 32 -24.67 -9.77 7.63
C ILE A 32 -23.19 -9.70 8.05
N ARG A 33 -22.85 -10.18 9.25
CA ARG A 33 -21.45 -10.21 9.71
C ARG A 33 -20.57 -11.05 8.80
N LEU A 34 -21.04 -12.21 8.36
CA LEU A 34 -20.34 -13.08 7.44
C LEU A 34 -20.13 -12.37 6.09
N ALA A 35 -21.20 -11.85 5.50
CA ALA A 35 -21.17 -11.17 4.20
C ALA A 35 -20.20 -9.98 4.21
N VAL A 36 -20.28 -9.12 5.23
CA VAL A 36 -19.38 -7.98 5.39
C VAL A 36 -17.93 -8.44 5.58
N ARG A 37 -17.69 -9.49 6.36
CA ARG A 37 -16.33 -10.01 6.58
C ARG A 37 -15.73 -10.54 5.28
N GLU A 38 -16.49 -11.29 4.50
CA GLU A 38 -16.05 -11.85 3.21
C GLU A 38 -15.82 -10.73 2.19
N ALA A 39 -16.77 -9.80 2.05
CA ALA A 39 -16.64 -8.66 1.14
C ALA A 39 -15.47 -7.73 1.52
N ALA A 40 -15.17 -7.58 2.81
CA ALA A 40 -14.06 -6.78 3.29
C ALA A 40 -12.69 -7.48 3.20
N ALA A 41 -12.65 -8.81 3.02
CA ALA A 41 -11.40 -9.58 3.07
C ALA A 41 -10.34 -9.09 2.05
N PRO A 42 -10.69 -8.80 0.77
CA PRO A 42 -9.71 -8.27 -0.20
C PRO A 42 -9.13 -6.90 0.21
N TYR A 43 -9.90 -6.09 0.94
CA TYR A 43 -9.52 -4.73 1.33
C TYR A 43 -8.72 -4.70 2.65
N ARG A 44 -8.80 -5.75 3.48
CA ARG A 44 -8.00 -5.86 4.70
C ARG A 44 -6.52 -6.11 4.42
N ALA A 45 -6.16 -6.68 3.28
CA ALA A 45 -4.80 -7.10 2.95
C ALA A 45 -3.83 -5.96 2.53
N ARG A 46 -4.19 -4.66 2.69
CA ARG A 46 -3.35 -3.53 2.25
C ARG A 46 -2.75 -2.68 3.38
N ARG A 47 -2.31 -3.29 4.47
CA ARG A 47 -1.15 -2.79 5.21
C ARG A 47 -0.02 -3.78 5.02
N HIS A 48 0.63 -3.69 3.86
CA HIS A 48 1.94 -4.30 3.73
C HIS A 48 2.81 -3.68 4.79
N ASP A 49 3.21 -4.48 5.77
CA ASP A 49 4.29 -4.10 6.64
C ASP A 49 5.55 -4.07 5.77
N LEU A 50 5.95 -2.88 5.34
CA LEU A 50 7.17 -2.69 4.55
C LEU A 50 8.43 -2.73 5.44
N ARG A 51 8.29 -2.89 6.77
CA ARG A 51 9.43 -3.07 7.68
C ARG A 51 10.37 -4.21 7.26
N PRO A 52 9.89 -5.40 6.85
CA PRO A 52 10.75 -6.44 6.29
C PRO A 52 11.49 -6.08 4.99
N LEU A 53 11.00 -5.10 4.20
CA LEU A 53 11.73 -4.59 3.03
C LEU A 53 12.87 -3.62 3.41
N ILE A 54 12.81 -2.98 4.59
CA ILE A 54 13.88 -2.10 5.09
C ILE A 54 15.20 -2.89 5.24
N GLY A 55 15.14 -4.10 5.80
CA GLY A 55 16.32 -4.97 5.95
C GLY A 55 16.83 -5.56 4.63
N PHE A 56 16.04 -5.50 3.56
CA PHE A 56 16.46 -5.95 2.23
C PHE A 56 17.22 -4.85 1.48
N VAL A 57 16.84 -3.58 1.67
CA VAL A 57 17.60 -2.42 1.17
C VAL A 57 18.99 -2.36 1.79
N GLU A 58 19.12 -2.71 3.09
CA GLU A 58 20.42 -2.76 3.77
C GLU A 58 21.34 -3.89 3.28
N LYS A 59 20.79 -4.96 2.68
CA LYS A 59 21.54 -6.15 2.22
C LYS A 59 21.90 -6.13 0.74
N LEU A 60 21.44 -5.14 -0.03
CA LEU A 60 21.92 -4.93 -1.39
C LEU A 60 23.42 -4.59 -1.35
N PRO A 61 24.24 -5.11 -2.29
CA PRO A 61 25.65 -4.75 -2.40
C PRO A 61 25.74 -3.28 -2.82
N GLY A 62 25.82 -2.40 -1.82
CA GLY A 62 25.63 -0.94 -1.93
C GLY A 62 24.96 -0.32 -0.69
N GLY A 63 24.34 -1.15 0.17
CA GLY A 63 23.68 -0.77 1.42
C GLY A 63 24.61 -0.46 2.60
N ARG A 64 25.91 -0.25 2.36
CA ARG A 64 26.68 0.58 3.29
C ARG A 64 26.13 1.97 3.09
N ARG A 65 25.60 2.59 4.16
CA ARG A 65 25.55 4.05 4.27
C ARG A 65 26.97 4.56 4.04
N THR A 66 27.36 4.76 2.78
CA THR A 66 28.27 5.83 2.45
C THR A 66 27.48 7.05 2.84
N ARG A 67 27.74 7.55 4.04
CA ARG A 67 27.53 8.94 4.39
C ARG A 67 28.45 9.75 3.48
N ARG A 68 28.25 9.69 2.15
CA ARG A 68 28.63 10.78 1.28
C ARG A 68 27.79 11.92 1.83
N ARG A 69 28.43 12.91 2.42
CA ARG A 69 27.70 14.08 2.87
C ARG A 69 26.97 14.60 1.63
N SER A 70 25.75 15.08 1.82
CA SER A 70 25.03 15.76 0.74
C SER A 70 25.88 16.86 0.08
N GLU A 71 26.80 17.47 0.84
CA GLU A 71 27.85 18.36 0.36
C GLU A 71 28.75 17.74 -0.72
N ASP A 72 29.19 16.48 -0.54
CA ASP A 72 30.06 15.79 -1.50
C ASP A 72 29.33 15.52 -2.82
N LEU A 73 28.06 15.10 -2.74
CA LEU A 73 27.21 14.86 -3.92
C LEU A 73 26.92 16.15 -4.69
N LEU A 74 26.64 17.25 -3.99
CA LEU A 74 26.42 18.54 -4.64
C LEU A 74 27.70 19.05 -5.31
N SER A 75 28.86 18.84 -4.69
CA SER A 75 30.14 19.22 -5.29
C SER A 75 30.51 18.40 -6.53
N GLU A 76 30.14 17.11 -6.58
CA GLU A 76 30.31 16.28 -7.79
C GLU A 76 29.39 16.74 -8.92
N ILE A 77 28.12 17.05 -8.60
CA ILE A 77 27.13 17.55 -9.59
C ILE A 77 27.52 18.93 -10.13
N ASP A 78 27.98 19.83 -9.27
CA ASP A 78 28.44 21.16 -9.68
C ASP A 78 29.69 21.07 -10.57
N ALA A 79 30.63 20.18 -10.24
CA ALA A 79 31.83 19.95 -11.06
C ALA A 79 31.49 19.33 -12.43
N GLU A 80 30.50 18.44 -12.49
CA GLU A 80 30.01 17.86 -13.74
C GLU A 80 29.30 18.91 -14.61
N MET A 81 28.41 19.72 -14.02
CA MET A 81 27.78 20.84 -14.74
C MET A 81 28.82 21.86 -15.22
N GLU A 82 29.82 22.20 -14.40
CA GLU A 82 30.87 23.14 -14.78
C GLU A 82 31.73 22.59 -15.93
N ALA A 83 31.97 21.27 -15.98
CA ALA A 83 32.66 20.62 -17.09
C ALA A 83 31.81 20.59 -18.38
N GLU A 84 30.48 20.48 -18.28
CA GLU A 84 29.57 20.57 -19.43
C GLU A 84 29.36 22.02 -19.92
N LEU A 85 29.38 22.99 -19.00
CA LEU A 85 29.23 24.42 -19.27
C LEU A 85 30.54 25.10 -19.68
N ALA A 86 31.69 24.47 -19.40
CA ALA A 86 32.96 24.91 -19.95
C ALA A 86 32.83 24.92 -21.47
N PRO A 87 32.95 26.10 -22.12
CA PRO A 87 32.77 26.18 -23.56
C PRO A 87 33.75 25.21 -24.20
N ARG A 88 33.30 24.49 -25.23
CA ARG A 88 34.17 23.84 -26.22
C ARG A 88 34.99 24.92 -26.95
N ALA A 89 35.86 25.60 -26.22
CA ALA A 89 36.74 26.64 -26.70
C ALA A 89 38.07 26.00 -27.08
N ARG A 90 38.05 25.21 -28.15
CA ARG A 90 39.18 25.05 -29.06
C ARG A 90 38.68 24.91 -30.50
N SER A 91 38.48 26.05 -31.14
CA SER A 91 38.88 26.30 -32.53
C SER A 91 39.08 27.82 -32.61
N ARG A 92 40.28 28.36 -32.66
CA ARG A 92 41.32 28.22 -33.69
C ARG A 92 42.66 28.64 -33.11
#